data_AF-Q4CX85-F1
#
_entry.id   AF-Q4CX85-F1
#
_cell.length_a   1.000
_cell.length_b   1.000
_cell.length_c   1.000
_cell.angle_alpha   90.00
_cell.angle_beta   90.00
_cell.angle_gamma   90.00
#
_symmetry.space_group_name_H-M   'P 1'
#
loop_
_entity.id
_entity.type
_entity.pdbx_description
1 polymer ?
#
loop_
_entity_poly.entity_id
_entity_poly.type
_entity_poly.pdbx_seq_one_letter_code
_entity_poly.pdbx_strand_id
1 'polypeptide(L)'
;MYGELEYVSFAYITPSGKLPCELVEKQQFSSMNQIIASYKPSDTTSSSSSGCCCICRTNNSQVQAMPVLKESGTKVYVKFFDTLRKVTRTQCFSVRLRSNMSYIYEMIHAWLPDVGNLVCYTVHSDSHGVLYPLVKTVLHPQDDVPEIIFSQKVFLPFYKFTHCWGVVNLFVLRHHGCLVPGYIPLIVYRSSMHSKEALQEQICQLCCASPLEANYMKSQLFFKCTVSTGIVDLVSFFDSFTDDSASLSQIVVVYPALAPGDLVHLDMVDRKNRIFGIQGMIKCSRQKDGLVCYDVEEMTTGYLLEGLTCVQVLPL
;
A
#
# COMPACT_ATOMS: atom_id res chain seq x y z
N MET A 1 -0.04 -38.01 -13.22
CA MET A 1 0.21 -38.22 -11.77
C MET A 1 1.25 -37.21 -11.33
N TYR A 2 0.83 -36.03 -10.88
CA TYR A 2 1.71 -35.11 -10.17
C TYR A 2 1.73 -35.60 -8.72
N GLY A 3 2.88 -36.09 -8.27
CA GLY A 3 3.05 -36.61 -6.91
C GLY A 3 2.89 -35.51 -5.87
N GLU A 4 2.30 -35.88 -4.75
CA GLU A 4 2.15 -35.12 -3.49
C GLU A 4 3.50 -34.83 -2.82
N LEU A 5 4.44 -34.25 -3.56
CA LEU A 5 5.50 -33.47 -2.95
C LEU A 5 4.89 -32.10 -2.68
N GLU A 6 4.29 -31.96 -1.50
CA GLU A 6 3.96 -30.66 -0.91
C GLU A 6 5.21 -29.78 -1.01
N TYR A 7 5.22 -28.85 -1.98
CA TYR A 7 6.37 -28.00 -2.25
C TYR A 7 6.55 -27.05 -1.07
N VAL A 8 7.47 -27.39 -0.16
CA VAL A 8 8.07 -26.43 0.77
C VAL A 8 9.10 -25.63 -0.03
N SER A 9 8.69 -24.50 -0.58
CA SER A 9 9.59 -23.54 -1.24
C SER A 9 9.74 -22.29 -0.37
N PHE A 10 10.97 -21.77 -0.34
CA PHE A 10 11.34 -20.57 0.42
C PHE A 10 11.69 -19.45 -0.57
N ALA A 11 11.06 -18.28 -0.40
CA ALA A 11 11.35 -17.10 -1.21
C ALA A 11 12.26 -16.15 -0.44
N TYR A 12 13.47 -15.90 -0.96
CA TYR A 12 14.31 -14.80 -0.49
C TYR A 12 13.89 -13.52 -1.19
N ILE A 13 13.32 -12.59 -0.44
CA ILE A 13 12.89 -11.33 -1.02
C ILE A 13 14.05 -10.34 -0.98
N THR A 14 14.31 -9.72 -2.13
CA THR A 14 15.31 -8.66 -2.18
C THR A 14 14.84 -7.45 -1.37
N PRO A 15 15.67 -6.97 -0.42
CA PRO A 15 15.68 -5.57 0.01
C PRO A 15 15.25 -4.56 -1.06
N SER A 16 14.31 -3.69 -0.73
CA SER A 16 14.00 -2.53 -1.58
C SER A 16 14.68 -1.28 -1.05
N GLY A 17 15.16 -0.43 -1.96
CA GLY A 17 15.77 0.85 -1.59
C GLY A 17 14.79 1.88 -1.03
N LYS A 18 13.47 1.71 -1.24
CA LYS A 18 12.32 2.43 -0.61
C LYS A 18 10.94 2.08 -1.26
N LEU A 19 10.70 0.80 -1.62
CA LEU A 19 9.44 0.23 -2.16
C LEU A 19 8.77 0.97 -3.36
N PRO A 20 7.84 0.37 -4.12
CA PRO A 20 7.87 0.54 -5.58
C PRO A 20 7.02 1.69 -6.14
N CYS A 21 7.36 2.07 -7.38
CA CYS A 21 6.70 3.02 -8.29
C CYS A 21 7.11 4.51 -8.20
N GLU A 22 8.40 4.86 -8.10
CA GLU A 22 8.77 6.27 -8.38
C GLU A 22 8.50 6.66 -9.84
N LEU A 23 7.68 7.69 -10.02
CA LEU A 23 7.99 8.84 -10.88
C LEU A 23 7.98 10.07 -9.96
N VAL A 24 9.17 10.52 -9.57
CA VAL A 24 9.37 11.74 -8.80
C VAL A 24 9.13 12.93 -9.73
N GLU A 25 7.94 13.53 -9.70
CA GLU A 25 7.88 14.95 -10.03
C GLU A 25 8.51 15.70 -8.85
N LYS A 26 9.72 16.23 -9.07
CA LYS A 26 10.30 17.25 -8.21
C LYS A 26 9.40 18.49 -8.27
N GLN A 27 8.32 18.53 -7.52
CA GLN A 27 7.73 19.82 -7.16
C GLN A 27 8.73 20.49 -6.22
N GLN A 28 9.38 21.51 -6.76
CA GLN A 28 10.25 22.41 -6.03
C GLN A 28 9.51 22.88 -4.77
N PHE A 29 10.21 22.75 -3.64
CA PHE A 29 9.87 23.41 -2.38
C PHE A 29 9.88 24.92 -2.59
N SER A 30 8.79 25.48 -3.10
CA SER A 30 8.55 26.91 -3.08
C SER A 30 7.10 27.14 -2.67
N SER A 31 6.93 27.63 -1.44
CA SER A 31 5.70 28.17 -0.86
C SER A 31 4.48 27.26 -0.81
N MET A 32 4.39 26.39 0.20
CA MET A 32 3.10 25.88 0.66
C MET A 32 2.97 26.19 2.15
N ASN A 33 2.15 27.20 2.44
CA ASN A 33 1.84 27.66 3.79
C ASN A 33 1.42 26.46 4.65
N GLN A 34 2.08 26.34 5.81
CA GLN A 34 1.77 25.38 6.84
C GLN A 34 0.30 25.51 7.23
N ILE A 35 -0.54 24.57 6.81
CA ILE A 35 -1.91 24.44 7.34
C ILE A 35 -1.76 23.79 8.72
N ILE A 36 -1.48 24.61 9.74
CA ILE A 36 -1.65 24.22 11.13
C ILE A 36 -3.12 24.45 11.46
N ALA A 37 -3.97 23.46 11.18
CA ALA A 37 -5.34 23.47 11.66
C ALA A 37 -5.34 23.14 13.17
N SER A 38 -5.26 24.17 14.02
CA SER A 38 -5.47 23.99 15.46
C SER A 38 -6.97 23.92 15.76
N TYR A 39 -7.48 22.72 16.04
CA TYR A 39 -8.83 22.55 16.59
C TYR A 39 -8.76 22.74 18.12
N LYS A 40 -9.45 23.75 18.65
CA LYS A 40 -9.63 23.95 20.10
C LYS A 40 -11.05 23.48 20.48
N PRO A 41 -11.23 22.42 21.27
CA PRO A 41 -12.52 22.11 21.88
C PRO A 41 -12.87 23.23 22.86
N SER A 42 -14.09 23.76 22.75
CA SER A 42 -14.64 24.75 23.67
C SER A 42 -14.98 24.08 25.01
N ASP A 43 -14.16 24.33 26.04
CA ASP A 43 -14.50 24.04 27.42
C ASP A 43 -15.57 25.02 27.90
N THR A 44 -16.82 24.56 28.02
CA THR A 44 -17.86 25.25 28.79
C THR A 44 -17.74 24.86 30.26
N THR A 45 -16.84 25.54 30.97
CA THR A 45 -16.83 25.57 32.44
C THR A 45 -17.74 26.68 32.97
N SER A 46 -18.80 26.22 33.63
CA SER A 46 -19.27 26.65 34.95
C SER A 46 -18.87 28.03 35.52
N SER A 47 -19.90 28.64 36.14
CA SER A 47 -19.90 29.34 37.44
C SER A 47 -19.76 30.88 37.45
N SER A 48 -20.94 31.50 37.56
CA SER A 48 -21.41 32.37 38.66
C SER A 48 -20.70 33.68 39.05
N SER A 49 -21.60 34.64 39.29
CA SER A 49 -21.63 35.71 40.31
C SER A 49 -21.00 37.08 40.05
N SER A 50 -21.95 38.02 39.98
CA SER A 50 -22.01 39.39 40.55
C SER A 50 -20.99 40.43 40.11
N GLY A 51 -21.54 41.54 39.60
CA GLY A 51 -20.80 42.66 39.06
C GLY A 51 -20.05 43.51 40.07
N CYS A 52 -19.07 44.25 39.55
CA CYS A 52 -18.86 45.66 39.88
C CYS A 52 -18.02 46.32 38.78
N CYS A 53 -18.12 47.64 38.73
CA CYS A 53 -17.83 48.59 37.67
C CYS A 53 -16.40 48.67 37.10
N CYS A 54 -16.35 48.95 35.79
CA CYS A 54 -15.51 49.92 35.07
C CYS A 54 -14.10 50.27 35.61
N ILE A 55 -13.05 49.79 34.94
CA ILE A 55 -11.84 50.60 34.64
C ILE A 55 -11.36 50.29 33.22
N CYS A 56 -11.30 51.34 32.41
CA CYS A 56 -10.81 51.37 31.04
C CYS A 56 -9.30 51.07 30.98
N ARG A 57 -8.87 50.11 30.16
CA ARG A 57 -7.49 50.05 29.65
C ARG A 57 -7.47 49.64 28.18
N THR A 58 -7.17 50.63 27.35
CA THR A 58 -6.68 50.51 25.97
C THR A 58 -5.47 49.58 25.92
N ASN A 59 -5.57 48.44 25.24
CA ASN A 59 -4.41 47.67 24.81
C ASN A 59 -4.36 47.70 23.29
N ASN A 60 -3.45 48.54 22.76
CA ASN A 60 -2.84 48.35 21.46
C ASN A 60 -2.38 46.89 21.37
N SER A 61 -3.07 46.09 20.56
CA SER A 61 -2.64 44.74 20.23
C SER A 61 -1.32 44.83 19.47
N GLN A 62 -0.22 44.75 20.22
CA GLN A 62 1.08 44.38 19.67
C GLN A 62 0.87 43.08 18.90
N VAL A 63 1.11 43.16 17.59
CA VAL A 63 1.30 42.01 16.72
C VAL A 63 2.56 41.30 17.23
N GLN A 64 2.38 40.40 18.20
CA GLN A 64 3.43 39.49 18.63
C GLN A 64 3.58 38.46 17.51
N ALA A 65 4.65 38.61 16.71
CA ALA A 65 5.15 37.52 15.91
C ALA A 65 5.43 36.35 16.87
N MET A 66 4.61 35.30 16.80
CA MET A 66 4.81 34.15 17.66
C MET A 66 6.19 33.55 17.37
N PRO A 67 6.97 33.23 18.41
CA PRO A 67 8.26 32.60 18.22
C PRO A 67 8.03 31.28 17.48
N VAL A 68 8.86 31.04 16.47
CA VAL A 68 9.01 29.74 15.81
C VAL A 68 9.32 28.73 16.91
N LEU A 69 8.28 28.10 17.47
CA LEU A 69 8.43 26.96 18.34
C LEU A 69 9.25 25.98 17.52
N LYS A 70 10.48 25.69 17.97
CA LYS A 70 11.23 24.54 17.53
C LYS A 70 10.39 23.33 17.91
N GLU A 71 9.42 22.98 17.05
CA GLU A 71 8.50 21.88 17.29
C GLU A 71 9.34 20.63 17.41
N SER A 72 9.36 20.07 18.62
CA SER A 72 9.88 18.74 18.92
C SER A 72 8.96 17.72 18.27
N GLY A 73 9.00 17.65 16.95
CA GLY A 73 8.24 16.72 16.13
C GLY A 73 9.16 15.66 15.53
N THR A 74 8.60 14.48 15.32
CA THR A 74 9.23 13.40 14.55
C THR A 74 8.79 13.51 13.10
N LYS A 75 9.70 13.24 12.15
CA LYS A 75 9.36 13.15 10.74
C LYS A 75 8.84 11.75 10.42
N VAL A 76 7.69 11.70 9.75
CA VAL A 76 7.01 10.47 9.38
C VAL A 76 6.85 10.45 7.86
N TYR A 77 7.37 9.41 7.22
CA TYR A 77 7.28 9.20 5.79
C TYR A 77 6.10 8.30 5.48
N VAL A 78 5.11 8.83 4.77
CA VAL A 78 3.93 8.10 4.34
C VAL A 78 4.01 7.83 2.85
N LYS A 79 3.88 6.57 2.47
CA LYS A 79 3.74 6.13 1.09
C LYS A 79 2.34 5.57 0.85
N PHE A 80 1.61 6.17 -0.07
CA PHE A 80 0.26 5.77 -0.47
C PHE A 80 0.29 4.99 -1.78
N PHE A 81 -0.54 3.94 -1.85
CA PHE A 81 -0.77 3.14 -3.03
C PHE A 81 -2.26 3.10 -3.39
N ASP A 82 -2.57 3.52 -4.62
CA ASP A 82 -3.80 3.17 -5.30
C ASP A 82 -3.53 1.90 -6.13
N THR A 83 -3.80 0.75 -5.54
CA THR A 83 -3.54 -0.57 -6.15
C THR A 83 -4.38 -0.84 -7.39
N LEU A 84 -5.53 -0.18 -7.53
CA LEU A 84 -6.39 -0.34 -8.69
C LEU A 84 -5.87 0.54 -9.83
N ARG A 85 -5.59 1.81 -9.54
CA ARG A 85 -5.05 2.76 -10.54
C ARG A 85 -3.56 2.59 -10.81
N LYS A 86 -2.87 1.73 -10.05
CA LYS A 86 -1.42 1.48 -10.16
C LYS A 86 -0.58 2.74 -9.92
N VAL A 87 -1.05 3.63 -9.03
CA VAL A 87 -0.39 4.90 -8.71
C VAL A 87 0.16 4.85 -7.30
N THR A 88 1.31 5.49 -7.08
CA THR A 88 1.82 5.76 -5.74
C THR A 88 2.03 7.26 -5.51
N ARG A 89 1.94 7.69 -4.26
CA ARG A 89 2.30 9.03 -3.81
C ARG A 89 3.09 8.91 -2.52
N THR A 90 4.06 9.79 -2.30
CA THR A 90 4.86 9.80 -1.06
C THR A 90 4.87 11.20 -0.47
N GLN A 91 4.70 11.33 0.84
CA GLN A 91 4.74 12.59 1.57
C GLN A 91 5.46 12.43 2.90
N CYS A 92 6.16 13.47 3.33
CA CYS A 92 6.73 13.55 4.68
C CYS A 92 5.87 14.49 5.53
N PHE A 93 5.51 14.04 6.73
CA PHE A 93 4.78 14.79 7.73
C PHE A 93 5.67 15.07 8.94
N SER A 94 5.52 16.23 9.55
CA SER A 94 6.09 16.51 10.88
C SER A 94 4.99 16.33 11.91
N VAL A 95 5.22 15.45 12.87
CA VAL A 95 4.19 14.96 13.79
C VAL A 95 4.68 15.18 15.20
N ARG A 96 3.81 15.67 16.10
CA ARG A 96 4.20 15.93 17.49
C ARG A 96 4.62 14.62 18.17
N LEU A 97 5.63 14.69 19.04
CA LEU A 97 6.00 13.55 19.90
C LEU A 97 4.77 13.03 20.65
N ARG A 98 4.67 11.70 20.78
CA ARG A 98 3.55 10.98 21.43
C ARG A 98 2.19 11.12 20.72
N SER A 99 2.17 11.58 19.46
CA SER A 99 0.98 11.38 18.63
C SER A 99 0.80 9.89 18.34
N ASN A 100 -0.44 9.48 18.11
CA ASN A 100 -0.80 8.15 17.67
C ASN A 100 -1.23 8.18 16.20
N MET A 101 -1.51 7.00 15.66
CA MET A 101 -1.90 6.83 14.27
C MET A 101 -3.18 7.57 13.90
N SER A 102 -4.13 7.83 14.81
CA SER A 102 -5.36 8.57 14.47
C SER A 102 -5.05 9.95 13.92
N TYR A 103 -4.03 10.63 14.46
CA TYR A 103 -3.56 11.90 13.92
C TYR A 103 -3.00 11.74 12.49
N ILE A 104 -2.25 10.67 12.22
CA ILE A 104 -1.73 10.37 10.88
C ILE A 104 -2.86 10.09 9.90
N TYR A 105 -3.86 9.30 10.27
CA TYR A 105 -5.02 9.04 9.42
C TYR A 105 -5.71 10.35 9.00
N GLU A 106 -5.92 11.28 9.94
CA GLU A 106 -6.47 12.61 9.63
C GLU A 106 -5.58 13.39 8.66
N MET A 107 -4.26 13.40 8.87
CA MET A 107 -3.32 14.06 7.96
C MET A 107 -3.34 13.45 6.54
N ILE A 108 -3.40 12.12 6.43
CA ILE A 108 -3.47 11.44 5.13
C ILE A 108 -4.80 11.76 4.45
N HIS A 109 -5.93 11.77 5.17
CA HIS A 109 -7.21 12.16 4.58
C HIS A 109 -7.22 13.62 4.11
N ALA A 110 -6.60 14.53 4.84
CA ALA A 110 -6.44 15.92 4.39
C ALA A 110 -5.52 16.03 3.15
N TRP A 111 -4.49 15.20 3.06
CA TRP A 111 -3.59 15.12 1.91
C TRP A 111 -4.23 14.46 0.68
N LEU A 112 -5.08 13.45 0.89
CA LEU A 112 -5.69 12.61 -0.13
C LEU A 112 -7.23 12.57 0.02
N PRO A 113 -7.92 13.70 -0.19
CA PRO A 113 -9.36 13.81 0.07
C PRO A 113 -10.21 12.86 -0.79
N ASP A 114 -9.74 12.49 -1.98
CA ASP A 114 -10.49 11.66 -2.93
C ASP A 114 -10.36 10.14 -2.71
N VAL A 115 -9.48 9.71 -1.80
CA VAL A 115 -9.16 8.28 -1.65
C VAL A 115 -10.29 7.52 -0.96
N GLY A 116 -11.10 8.19 -0.14
CA GLY A 116 -12.09 7.52 0.70
C GLY A 116 -11.41 6.74 1.82
N ASN A 117 -11.81 5.49 2.03
CA ASN A 117 -11.23 4.65 3.08
C ASN A 117 -9.81 4.17 2.71
N LEU A 118 -8.92 4.14 3.70
CA LEU A 118 -7.55 3.64 3.56
C LEU A 118 -7.12 2.90 4.81
N VAL A 119 -6.13 2.03 4.65
CA VAL A 119 -5.50 1.31 5.77
C VAL A 119 -4.02 1.62 5.78
N CYS A 120 -3.45 1.82 6.97
CA CYS A 120 -2.02 2.02 7.16
C CYS A 120 -1.35 0.73 7.67
N TYR A 121 -0.12 0.49 7.25
CA TYR A 121 0.66 -0.67 7.64
C TYR A 121 2.16 -0.37 7.64
N THR A 122 2.92 -1.20 8.33
CA THR A 122 4.39 -1.24 8.23
C THR A 122 4.83 -2.49 7.51
N VAL A 123 6.07 -2.47 7.03
CA VAL A 123 6.69 -3.62 6.38
C VAL A 123 7.81 -4.20 7.23
N HIS A 124 8.21 -5.43 6.94
CA HIS A 124 9.37 -6.05 7.57
C HIS A 124 10.63 -5.27 7.23
N SER A 125 11.51 -5.14 8.22
CA SER A 125 12.83 -4.55 8.06
C SER A 125 13.89 -5.41 8.75
N ASP A 126 15.13 -5.35 8.27
CA ASP A 126 16.27 -5.94 8.97
C ASP A 126 16.87 -4.98 10.02
N SER A 127 17.95 -5.40 10.68
CA SER A 127 18.70 -4.61 11.67
C SER A 127 19.39 -3.38 11.09
N HIS A 128 19.50 -3.26 9.77
CA HIS A 128 20.10 -2.13 9.07
C HIS A 128 19.04 -1.14 8.54
N GLY A 129 17.75 -1.39 8.80
CA GLY A 129 16.64 -0.55 8.36
C GLY A 129 16.22 -0.80 6.91
N VAL A 130 16.71 -1.88 6.30
CA VAL A 130 16.37 -2.25 4.93
C VAL A 130 14.95 -2.81 4.88
N LEU A 131 14.12 -2.32 3.97
CA LEU A 131 12.70 -2.65 3.90
C LEU A 131 12.41 -3.75 2.89
N TYR A 132 11.65 -4.75 3.31
CA TYR A 132 11.13 -5.82 2.46
C TYR A 132 9.69 -5.50 2.02
N PRO A 133 9.24 -5.83 0.80
CA PRO A 133 7.84 -5.73 0.35
C PRO A 133 6.92 -6.76 1.04
N LEU A 134 6.96 -6.84 2.37
CA LEU A 134 6.17 -7.76 3.18
C LEU A 134 5.54 -6.99 4.32
N VAL A 135 4.22 -7.11 4.45
CA VAL A 135 3.49 -6.45 5.54
C VAL A 135 3.87 -7.11 6.87
N LYS A 136 4.34 -6.28 7.81
CA LYS A 136 4.66 -6.71 9.18
C LYS A 136 3.46 -6.56 10.11
N THR A 137 2.83 -5.39 10.08
CA THR A 137 1.63 -5.13 10.88
C THR A 137 0.73 -4.10 10.20
N VAL A 138 -0.57 -4.27 10.38
CA VAL A 138 -1.59 -3.29 10.02
C VAL A 138 -1.85 -2.40 11.23
N LEU A 139 -1.81 -1.09 11.03
CA LEU A 139 -1.78 -0.08 12.10
C LEU A 139 -3.19 0.34 12.52
N HIS A 140 -3.51 0.14 13.79
CA HIS A 140 -4.72 0.67 14.43
C HIS A 140 -4.60 2.18 14.66
N PRO A 141 -5.70 2.97 14.66
CA PRO A 141 -5.65 4.39 15.01
C PRO A 141 -5.09 4.70 16.40
N GLN A 142 -5.09 3.73 17.33
CA GLN A 142 -4.51 3.90 18.67
C GLN A 142 -3.03 3.53 18.76
N ASP A 143 -2.44 2.97 17.71
CA ASP A 143 -1.03 2.57 17.72
C ASP A 143 -0.11 3.79 17.72
N ASP A 144 1.10 3.60 18.24
CA ASP A 144 2.19 4.59 18.12
C ASP A 144 2.56 4.81 16.64
N VAL A 145 2.98 6.03 16.32
CA VAL A 145 3.34 6.41 14.95
C VAL A 145 4.74 5.92 14.60
N PRO A 146 4.90 5.01 13.62
CA PRO A 146 6.22 4.62 13.14
C PRO A 146 6.81 5.68 12.20
N GLU A 147 8.12 5.66 11.99
CA GLU A 147 8.81 6.61 11.10
C GLU A 147 8.45 6.43 9.62
N ILE A 148 8.12 5.21 9.21
CA ILE A 148 7.76 4.87 7.83
C ILE A 148 6.43 4.12 7.84
N ILE A 149 5.47 4.66 7.10
CA ILE A 149 4.11 4.16 6.98
C ILE A 149 3.81 3.92 5.51
N PHE A 150 3.21 2.77 5.23
CA PHE A 150 2.58 2.49 3.96
C PHE A 150 1.07 2.58 4.13
N SER A 151 0.39 3.02 3.09
CA SER A 151 -1.06 3.17 3.09
C SER A 151 -1.64 2.69 1.77
N GLN A 152 -2.77 2.02 1.85
CA GLN A 152 -3.46 1.48 0.68
C GLN A 152 -4.93 1.87 0.75
N LYS A 153 -5.49 2.28 -0.40
CA LYS A 153 -6.95 2.46 -0.53
C LYS A 153 -7.66 1.13 -0.32
N VAL A 154 -8.73 1.14 0.48
CA VAL A 154 -9.60 -0.02 0.71
C VAL A 154 -11.06 0.38 0.55
N PHE A 155 -11.94 -0.59 0.28
CA PHE A 155 -13.37 -0.31 0.12
C PHE A 155 -14.12 -0.21 1.45
N LEU A 156 -13.65 -0.91 2.48
CA LEU A 156 -14.30 -0.96 3.79
C LEU A 156 -13.77 0.12 4.74
N PRO A 157 -14.62 0.62 5.67
CA PRO A 157 -14.18 1.56 6.71
C PRO A 157 -13.05 0.96 7.58
N PHE A 158 -12.03 1.77 7.87
CA PHE A 158 -10.83 1.36 8.61
C PHE A 158 -10.99 1.37 10.14
N TYR A 159 -12.12 1.86 10.66
CA TYR A 159 -12.45 1.85 12.09
C TYR A 159 -12.71 0.44 12.67
N LYS A 160 -12.34 -0.62 11.93
CA LYS A 160 -12.40 -2.00 12.41
C LYS A 160 -11.08 -2.39 13.08
N PHE A 161 -11.17 -3.30 14.04
CA PHE A 161 -10.04 -3.88 14.75
C PHE A 161 -8.98 -4.43 13.78
N THR A 162 -7.70 -4.37 14.15
CA THR A 162 -6.58 -4.84 13.31
C THR A 162 -6.69 -6.31 12.91
N HIS A 163 -7.32 -7.15 13.75
CA HIS A 163 -7.56 -8.58 13.46
C HIS A 163 -8.52 -8.80 12.28
N CYS A 164 -9.21 -7.76 11.81
CA CYS A 164 -10.09 -7.84 10.64
C CYS A 164 -9.33 -7.84 9.31
N TRP A 165 -8.02 -7.59 9.30
CA TRP A 165 -7.24 -7.48 8.06
C TRP A 165 -6.46 -8.76 7.78
N GLY A 166 -6.28 -9.04 6.50
CA GLY A 166 -5.37 -10.05 5.98
C GLY A 166 -4.51 -9.45 4.88
N VAL A 167 -3.49 -10.21 4.45
CA VAL A 167 -2.52 -9.77 3.45
C VAL A 167 -2.46 -10.79 2.31
N VAL A 168 -2.53 -10.29 1.09
CA VAL A 168 -2.25 -11.07 -0.12
C VAL A 168 -0.94 -10.58 -0.69
N ASN A 169 0.07 -11.43 -0.68
CA ASN A 169 1.34 -11.14 -1.31
C ASN A 169 1.35 -11.71 -2.74
N LEU A 170 1.75 -10.92 -3.72
CA LEU A 170 1.76 -11.33 -5.12
C LEU A 170 3.19 -11.57 -5.58
N PHE A 171 3.47 -12.81 -5.95
CA PHE A 171 4.79 -13.27 -6.33
C PHE A 171 4.82 -13.78 -7.77
N VAL A 172 6.01 -13.77 -8.34
CA VAL A 172 6.34 -14.37 -9.62
C VAL A 172 7.29 -15.54 -9.38
N LEU A 173 6.94 -16.72 -9.88
CA LEU A 173 7.79 -17.89 -9.91
C LEU A 173 8.66 -17.86 -11.16
N ARG A 174 9.96 -17.61 -10.98
CA ARG A 174 10.95 -17.65 -12.06
C ARG A 174 11.26 -19.09 -12.47
N HIS A 175 11.72 -19.29 -13.70
CA HIS A 175 12.04 -20.62 -14.25
C HIS A 175 13.05 -21.44 -13.43
N HIS A 176 13.91 -20.78 -12.65
CA HIS A 176 14.86 -21.45 -11.75
C HIS A 176 14.27 -21.78 -10.36
N GLY A 177 12.95 -21.65 -10.18
CA GLY A 177 12.23 -21.99 -8.96
C GLY A 177 12.21 -20.89 -7.89
N CYS A 178 12.85 -19.74 -8.13
CA CYS A 178 12.83 -18.62 -7.17
C CYS A 178 11.52 -17.84 -7.26
N LEU A 179 10.95 -17.56 -6.09
CA LEU A 179 9.83 -16.65 -5.93
C LEU A 179 10.34 -15.24 -5.65
N VAL A 180 9.87 -14.28 -6.43
CA VAL A 180 10.19 -12.86 -6.26
C VAL A 180 8.90 -12.04 -6.23
N PRO A 181 8.86 -10.90 -5.51
CA PRO A 181 7.69 -10.03 -5.52
C PRO A 181 7.34 -9.59 -6.95
N GLY A 182 6.08 -9.81 -7.36
CA GLY A 182 5.56 -9.41 -8.67
C GLY A 182 4.67 -8.15 -8.61
N TYR A 183 4.15 -7.85 -7.42
CA TYR A 183 3.32 -6.69 -7.16
C TYR A 183 3.42 -6.29 -5.68
N ILE A 184 2.87 -5.13 -5.32
CA ILE A 184 2.76 -4.73 -3.91
C ILE A 184 1.77 -5.64 -3.17
N PRO A 185 1.99 -5.90 -1.86
CA PRO A 185 1.01 -6.62 -1.05
C PRO A 185 -0.34 -5.90 -1.04
N LEU A 186 -1.43 -6.67 -1.07
CA LEU A 186 -2.78 -6.17 -0.96
C LEU A 186 -3.31 -6.43 0.44
N ILE A 187 -3.77 -5.39 1.13
CA ILE A 187 -4.53 -5.53 2.36
C ILE A 187 -5.99 -5.84 2.02
N VAL A 188 -6.45 -6.99 2.51
CA VAL A 188 -7.79 -7.53 2.26
C VAL A 188 -8.56 -7.69 3.57
N TYR A 189 -9.88 -7.88 3.47
CA TYR A 189 -10.67 -8.20 4.65
C TYR A 189 -10.47 -9.67 5.00
N ARG A 190 -10.12 -9.95 6.27
CA ARG A 190 -9.82 -11.31 6.73
C ARG A 190 -10.98 -12.27 6.48
N SER A 191 -12.22 -11.82 6.64
CA SER A 191 -13.37 -12.72 6.42
C SER A 191 -13.50 -13.20 4.97
N SER A 192 -13.02 -12.42 4.00
CA SER A 192 -12.98 -12.85 2.59
C SER A 192 -12.03 -14.03 2.40
N MET A 193 -11.06 -14.22 3.29
CA MET A 193 -10.11 -15.33 3.22
C MET A 193 -10.70 -16.66 3.73
N HIS A 194 -11.97 -16.70 4.17
CA HIS A 194 -12.66 -17.95 4.48
C HIS A 194 -13.08 -18.75 3.24
N SER A 195 -13.09 -18.13 2.06
CA SER A 195 -13.35 -18.81 0.78
C SER A 195 -12.40 -18.26 -0.29
N LYS A 196 -11.89 -19.15 -1.14
CA LYS A 196 -11.07 -18.76 -2.28
C LYS A 196 -11.80 -17.81 -3.22
N GLU A 197 -13.08 -18.05 -3.49
CA GLU A 197 -13.92 -17.26 -4.38
C GLU A 197 -14.11 -15.84 -3.83
N ALA A 198 -14.42 -15.70 -2.54
CA ALA A 198 -14.59 -14.41 -1.88
C ALA A 198 -13.28 -13.60 -1.88
N LEU A 199 -12.15 -14.28 -1.64
CA LEU A 199 -10.83 -13.65 -1.70
C LEU A 199 -10.47 -13.20 -3.11
N GLN A 200 -10.72 -14.04 -4.12
CA GLN A 200 -10.52 -13.71 -5.52
C GLN A 200 -11.34 -12.48 -5.93
N GLU A 201 -12.60 -12.40 -5.54
CA GLU A 201 -13.44 -11.23 -5.81
C GLU A 201 -12.83 -9.96 -5.21
N GLN A 202 -12.37 -10.02 -3.95
CA GLN A 202 -11.75 -8.88 -3.31
C GLN A 202 -10.42 -8.47 -3.97
N ILE A 203 -9.60 -9.43 -4.39
CA ILE A 203 -8.37 -9.15 -5.15
C ILE A 203 -8.73 -8.46 -6.48
N CYS A 204 -9.73 -8.97 -7.22
CA CYS A 204 -10.20 -8.34 -8.45
C CYS A 204 -10.55 -6.87 -8.25
N GLN A 205 -11.32 -6.55 -7.20
CA GLN A 205 -11.73 -5.18 -6.90
C GLN A 205 -10.55 -4.27 -6.54
N LEU A 206 -9.51 -4.82 -5.89
CA LEU A 206 -8.37 -4.05 -5.42
C LEU A 206 -7.28 -3.84 -6.47
N CYS A 207 -7.11 -4.78 -7.42
CA CYS A 207 -5.97 -4.75 -8.32
C CYS A 207 -6.26 -5.09 -9.78
N CYS A 208 -7.45 -5.54 -10.17
CA CYS A 208 -7.75 -5.85 -11.58
C CYS A 208 -8.57 -4.72 -12.21
N ALA A 209 -7.99 -4.05 -13.21
CA ALA A 209 -8.65 -2.97 -13.95
C ALA A 209 -9.56 -3.49 -15.07
N SER A 210 -9.46 -4.78 -15.43
CA SER A 210 -10.26 -5.38 -16.50
C SER A 210 -10.78 -6.78 -16.16
N PRO A 211 -11.80 -7.27 -16.89
CA PRO A 211 -12.24 -8.66 -16.78
C PRO A 211 -11.16 -9.69 -17.15
N LEU A 212 -10.25 -9.37 -18.07
CA LEU A 212 -9.18 -10.28 -18.46
C LEU A 212 -8.13 -10.40 -17.36
N GLU A 213 -7.72 -9.28 -16.75
CA GLU A 213 -6.84 -9.30 -15.57
C GLU A 213 -7.49 -10.08 -14.42
N ALA A 214 -8.78 -9.89 -14.19
CA ALA A 214 -9.53 -10.63 -13.18
C ALA A 214 -9.55 -12.14 -13.44
N ASN A 215 -9.82 -12.55 -14.69
CA ASN A 215 -9.84 -13.97 -15.07
C ASN A 215 -8.45 -14.60 -14.98
N TYR A 216 -7.41 -13.88 -15.38
CA TYR A 216 -6.04 -14.36 -15.26
C TYR A 216 -5.62 -14.46 -13.79
N MET A 217 -5.93 -13.48 -12.95
CA MET A 217 -5.66 -13.57 -11.51
C MET A 217 -6.32 -14.80 -10.88
N LYS A 218 -7.57 -15.10 -11.27
CA LYS A 218 -8.32 -16.27 -10.76
C LYS A 218 -7.71 -17.62 -11.16
N SER A 219 -6.99 -17.70 -12.28
CA SER A 219 -6.33 -18.93 -12.72
C SER A 219 -4.99 -19.18 -12.04
N GLN A 220 -4.49 -18.23 -11.23
CA GLN A 220 -3.22 -18.37 -10.53
C GLN A 220 -3.34 -19.32 -9.32
N LEU A 221 -2.17 -19.77 -8.84
CA LEU A 221 -2.07 -20.61 -7.66
C LEU A 221 -2.07 -19.77 -6.40
N PHE A 222 -2.84 -20.22 -5.41
CA PHE A 222 -2.96 -19.58 -4.11
C PHE A 222 -2.34 -20.50 -3.05
N PHE A 223 -1.56 -19.93 -2.15
CA PHE A 223 -0.87 -20.65 -1.10
C PHE A 223 -1.05 -19.98 0.26
N LYS A 224 -1.21 -20.79 1.31
CA LYS A 224 -0.97 -20.34 2.68
C LYS A 224 0.52 -20.07 2.84
N CYS A 225 0.87 -19.03 3.58
CA CYS A 225 2.28 -18.72 3.84
C CYS A 225 2.55 -18.31 5.28
N THR A 226 3.78 -18.56 5.71
CA THR A 226 4.37 -17.93 6.90
C THR A 226 5.35 -16.85 6.46
N VAL A 227 5.39 -15.75 7.20
CA VAL A 227 6.26 -14.61 6.89
C VAL A 227 7.11 -14.29 8.10
N SER A 228 8.43 -14.28 7.91
CA SER A 228 9.38 -13.89 8.94
C SER A 228 10.54 -13.14 8.31
N THR A 229 10.90 -11.98 8.85
CA THR A 229 12.12 -11.19 8.53
C THR A 229 12.66 -11.35 7.09
N GLY A 230 11.88 -10.96 6.07
CA GLY A 230 12.31 -10.98 4.66
C GLY A 230 12.16 -12.32 3.93
N ILE A 231 11.66 -13.34 4.61
CA ILE A 231 11.43 -14.70 4.11
C ILE A 231 9.93 -14.98 4.08
N VAL A 232 9.49 -15.61 2.98
CA VAL A 232 8.15 -16.17 2.84
C VAL A 232 8.26 -17.66 2.60
N ASP A 233 7.62 -18.44 3.46
CA ASP A 233 7.54 -19.89 3.30
C ASP A 233 6.15 -20.24 2.78
N LEU A 234 6.10 -20.95 1.65
CA LEU A 234 4.84 -21.52 1.16
C LEU A 234 4.56 -22.81 1.93
N VAL A 235 3.40 -22.86 2.58
CA VAL A 235 3.06 -23.99 3.47
C VAL A 235 2.22 -25.02 2.73
N SER A 236 1.15 -24.58 2.07
CA SER A 236 0.19 -25.45 1.40
C SER A 236 -0.66 -24.67 0.42
N PHE A 237 -1.37 -25.36 -0.47
CA PHE A 237 -2.39 -24.73 -1.30
C PHE A 237 -3.48 -24.10 -0.44
N PHE A 238 -3.96 -22.95 -0.89
CA PHE A 238 -5.01 -22.21 -0.21
C PHE A 238 -6.36 -22.47 -0.87
N ASP A 239 -7.26 -23.07 -0.08
CA ASP A 239 -8.69 -23.15 -0.37
C ASP A 239 -9.52 -22.29 0.59
N SER A 240 -9.13 -22.24 1.87
CA SER A 240 -9.77 -21.41 2.92
C SER A 240 -8.88 -21.24 4.16
N PHE A 241 -9.15 -20.19 4.95
CA PHE A 241 -8.72 -20.10 6.35
C PHE A 241 -9.84 -20.49 7.31
N THR A 242 -9.48 -21.32 8.28
CA THR A 242 -10.25 -21.58 9.50
C THR A 242 -9.54 -21.03 10.74
N ASP A 243 -8.46 -20.26 10.54
CA ASP A 243 -7.61 -19.80 11.63
C ASP A 243 -8.19 -18.53 12.27
N ASP A 244 -8.58 -18.66 13.54
CA ASP A 244 -9.05 -17.57 14.40
C ASP A 244 -7.90 -16.89 15.17
N SER A 245 -6.63 -17.19 14.84
CA SER A 245 -5.47 -16.59 15.47
C SER A 245 -5.50 -15.06 15.42
N ALA A 246 -5.05 -14.40 16.50
CA ALA A 246 -4.92 -12.94 16.50
C ALA A 246 -3.81 -12.42 15.58
N SER A 247 -3.00 -13.30 14.98
CA SER A 247 -1.93 -12.92 14.06
C SER A 247 -2.50 -12.47 12.71
N LEU A 248 -1.68 -11.71 11.97
CA LEU A 248 -2.03 -11.23 10.64
C LEU A 248 -2.02 -12.38 9.64
N SER A 249 -3.18 -12.79 9.15
CA SER A 249 -3.29 -13.85 8.14
C SER A 249 -2.67 -13.39 6.81
N GLN A 250 -1.78 -14.20 6.23
CA GLN A 250 -1.13 -13.92 4.96
C GLN A 250 -1.26 -15.09 4.00
N ILE A 251 -1.46 -14.79 2.72
CA ILE A 251 -1.35 -15.75 1.62
C ILE A 251 -0.42 -15.23 0.54
N VAL A 252 -0.08 -16.13 -0.38
CA VAL A 252 0.63 -15.82 -1.61
C VAL A 252 -0.22 -16.20 -2.81
N VAL A 253 -0.26 -15.31 -3.81
CA VAL A 253 -0.70 -15.63 -5.17
C VAL A 253 0.53 -15.68 -6.05
N VAL A 254 0.73 -16.80 -6.73
CA VAL A 254 1.92 -17.05 -7.55
C VAL A 254 1.56 -16.98 -9.03
N TYR A 255 2.16 -15.99 -9.70
CA TYR A 255 2.14 -15.85 -11.16
C TYR A 255 3.36 -16.56 -11.77
N PRO A 256 3.24 -17.16 -12.96
CA PRO A 256 4.41 -17.63 -13.70
C PRO A 256 5.23 -16.43 -14.20
N ALA A 257 6.55 -16.56 -14.21
CA ALA A 257 7.40 -15.57 -14.88
C ALA A 257 7.23 -15.65 -16.40
N LEU A 258 7.08 -14.50 -17.03
CA LEU A 258 7.18 -14.34 -18.48
C LEU A 258 8.62 -14.09 -18.90
N ALA A 259 8.99 -14.62 -20.07
CA ALA A 259 10.31 -14.52 -20.66
C ALA A 259 10.34 -13.50 -21.83
N PRO A 260 11.52 -12.95 -22.17
CA PRO A 260 11.68 -12.19 -23.40
C PRO A 260 11.24 -13.01 -24.63
N GLY A 261 10.42 -12.40 -25.48
CA GLY A 261 9.82 -13.04 -26.65
C GLY A 261 8.39 -13.54 -26.43
N ASP A 262 7.93 -13.66 -25.18
CA ASP A 262 6.55 -14.06 -24.89
C ASP A 262 5.57 -13.00 -25.41
N LEU A 263 4.51 -13.47 -26.06
CA LEU A 263 3.39 -12.63 -26.50
C LEU A 263 2.44 -12.39 -25.33
N VAL A 264 2.03 -11.14 -25.16
CA VAL A 264 1.18 -10.71 -24.07
C VAL A 264 0.07 -9.79 -24.53
N HIS A 265 -1.01 -9.79 -23.78
CA HIS A 265 -2.09 -8.84 -23.83
C HIS A 265 -2.03 -7.90 -22.62
N LEU A 266 -2.29 -6.63 -22.87
CA LEU A 266 -2.35 -5.56 -21.89
C LEU A 266 -3.71 -4.88 -22.02
N ASP A 267 -4.39 -4.64 -20.91
CA ASP A 267 -5.51 -3.72 -20.89
C ASP A 267 -5.04 -2.34 -20.40
N MET A 268 -5.12 -1.35 -21.27
CA MET A 268 -4.76 0.03 -20.97
C MET A 268 -5.99 0.89 -20.81
N VAL A 269 -5.93 1.86 -19.90
CA VAL A 269 -7.00 2.83 -19.66
C VAL A 269 -6.52 4.20 -20.10
N ASP A 270 -7.24 4.83 -21.03
CA ASP A 270 -6.89 6.19 -21.48
C ASP A 270 -7.35 7.27 -20.48
N ARG A 271 -7.00 8.53 -20.77
CA ARG A 271 -7.42 9.69 -19.95
C ARG A 271 -8.94 9.89 -19.86
N LYS A 272 -9.73 9.23 -20.72
CA LYS A 272 -11.20 9.25 -20.72
C LYS A 272 -11.78 7.99 -20.05
N ASN A 273 -10.96 7.22 -19.34
CA ASN A 273 -11.33 5.94 -18.72
C ASN A 273 -11.82 4.87 -19.71
N ARG A 274 -11.43 4.96 -20.99
CA ARG A 274 -11.72 3.93 -21.98
C ARG A 274 -10.65 2.85 -21.89
N ILE A 275 -11.10 1.60 -21.78
CA ILE A 275 -10.22 0.43 -21.76
C ILE A 275 -9.98 -0.02 -23.20
N PHE A 276 -8.71 -0.23 -23.56
CA PHE A 276 -8.31 -0.79 -24.84
C PHE A 276 -7.26 -1.87 -24.63
N GLY A 277 -7.39 -2.94 -25.40
CA GLY A 277 -6.46 -4.05 -25.40
C GLY A 277 -5.29 -3.79 -26.35
N ILE A 278 -4.07 -4.05 -25.89
CA ILE A 278 -2.85 -4.04 -26.70
C ILE A 278 -2.22 -5.41 -26.67
N GLN A 279 -1.84 -5.90 -27.84
CA GLN A 279 -0.94 -7.04 -27.96
C GLN A 279 0.49 -6.54 -28.06
N GLY A 280 1.36 -7.15 -27.27
CA GLY A 280 2.78 -6.82 -27.23
C GLY A 280 3.65 -8.04 -27.05
N MET A 281 4.95 -7.82 -27.09
CA MET A 281 5.97 -8.83 -26.84
C MET A 281 6.88 -8.36 -25.70
N ILE A 282 7.15 -9.25 -24.75
CA ILE A 282 8.08 -8.97 -23.65
C ILE A 282 9.48 -8.77 -24.24
N LYS A 283 10.06 -7.58 -24.05
CA LYS A 283 11.44 -7.29 -24.46
C LYS A 283 12.44 -7.67 -23.39
N CYS A 284 12.12 -7.34 -22.14
CA CYS A 284 12.92 -7.75 -21.00
C CYS A 284 12.09 -7.86 -19.73
N SER A 285 12.62 -8.61 -18.77
CA SER A 285 12.17 -8.64 -17.40
C SER A 285 13.30 -8.11 -16.52
N ARG A 286 12.97 -7.19 -15.60
CA ARG A 286 13.95 -6.57 -14.68
C ARG A 286 13.35 -6.43 -13.30
N GLN A 287 14.20 -6.40 -12.27
CA GLN A 287 13.75 -6.08 -10.93
C GLN A 287 13.85 -4.58 -10.70
N LYS A 288 12.72 -3.90 -10.53
CA LYS A 288 12.64 -2.48 -10.20
C LYS A 288 12.02 -2.33 -8.82
N ASP A 289 12.69 -1.61 -7.92
CA ASP A 289 12.22 -1.32 -6.56
C ASP A 289 11.83 -2.56 -5.73
N GLY A 290 12.51 -3.70 -5.98
CA GLY A 290 12.23 -4.98 -5.34
C GLY A 290 11.15 -5.82 -6.03
N LEU A 291 10.40 -5.27 -6.98
CA LEU A 291 9.41 -5.98 -7.78
C LEU A 291 9.95 -6.42 -9.13
N VAL A 292 9.45 -7.53 -9.66
CA VAL A 292 9.62 -7.86 -11.08
C VAL A 292 8.70 -6.99 -11.92
N CYS A 293 9.31 -6.36 -12.92
CA CYS A 293 8.64 -5.58 -13.94
C CYS A 293 9.03 -6.07 -15.34
N TYR A 294 8.15 -5.81 -16.28
CA TYR A 294 8.26 -6.19 -17.69
C TYR A 294 8.21 -4.94 -18.55
N ASP A 295 9.08 -4.91 -19.56
CA ASP A 295 8.99 -3.93 -20.64
C ASP A 295 8.41 -4.64 -21.86
N VAL A 296 7.30 -4.12 -22.39
CA VAL A 296 6.51 -4.72 -23.45
C VAL A 296 6.52 -3.82 -24.68
N GLU A 297 6.96 -4.34 -25.82
CA GLU A 297 6.84 -3.64 -27.10
C GLU A 297 5.47 -3.93 -27.73
N GLU A 298 4.68 -2.91 -28.01
CA GLU A 298 3.43 -3.02 -28.74
C GLU A 298 3.70 -3.47 -30.19
N MET A 299 3.03 -4.53 -30.64
CA MET A 299 3.30 -5.15 -31.95
C MET A 299 2.90 -4.27 -33.15
N THR A 300 1.95 -3.36 -32.98
CA THR A 300 1.42 -2.53 -34.09
C THR A 300 2.24 -1.27 -34.30
N THR A 301 2.66 -0.61 -33.23
CA THR A 301 3.30 0.70 -33.26
C THR A 301 4.80 0.64 -33.00
N GLY A 302 5.29 -0.44 -32.37
CA GLY A 302 6.65 -0.54 -31.86
C GLY A 302 6.90 0.27 -30.58
N TYR A 303 5.87 0.82 -29.94
CA TYR A 303 6.05 1.57 -28.68
C TYR A 303 6.42 0.64 -27.53
N LEU A 304 7.43 1.03 -26.75
CA LEU A 304 7.87 0.32 -25.56
C LEU A 304 7.13 0.83 -24.32
N LEU A 305 6.35 -0.04 -23.70
CA LEU A 305 5.65 0.17 -22.44
C LEU A 305 6.51 -0.41 -21.31
N GLU A 306 7.12 0.47 -20.52
CA GLU A 306 8.08 0.07 -19.51
C GLU A 306 7.47 -0.12 -18.12
N GLY A 307 8.03 -1.05 -17.35
CA GLY A 307 7.77 -1.15 -15.91
C GLY A 307 6.43 -1.78 -15.53
N LEU A 308 5.83 -2.57 -16.41
CA LEU A 308 4.55 -3.25 -16.18
C LEU A 308 4.72 -4.40 -15.18
N THR A 309 3.78 -4.56 -14.27
CA THR A 309 3.82 -5.62 -13.23
C THR A 309 3.14 -6.91 -13.69
N CYS A 310 3.33 -8.02 -12.98
CA CYS A 310 2.77 -9.33 -13.35
C CYS A 310 1.23 -9.35 -13.43
N VAL A 311 0.55 -8.41 -12.78
CA VAL A 311 -0.92 -8.29 -12.84
C VAL A 311 -1.42 -7.55 -14.08
N GLN A 312 -0.53 -6.83 -14.79
CA GLN A 312 -0.87 -6.03 -15.98
C GLN A 312 -0.51 -6.75 -17.28
N VAL A 313 0.39 -7.74 -17.23
CA VAL A 313 0.83 -8.53 -18.39
C VAL A 313 0.12 -9.87 -18.39
N LEU A 314 -0.72 -10.11 -19.41
CA LEU A 314 -1.46 -11.36 -19.56
C LEU A 314 -0.80 -12.17 -20.69
N PRO A 315 -0.33 -13.40 -20.46
CA PRO A 315 0.16 -14.23 -21.56
C PRO A 315 -0.95 -14.50 -22.59
N LEU A 316 -0.59 -14.45 -23.88
CA LEU A 316 -1.47 -14.81 -25.01
C LEU A 316 -1.38 -16.30 -25.36
#